data_AF-A0A7V8JQS2-F1
#
_entry.id   AF-A0A7V8JQS2-F1
#
_cell.length_a   1.000
_cell.length_b   1.000
_cell.length_c   1.000
_cell.angle_alpha   90.00
_cell.angle_beta   90.00
_cell.angle_gamma   90.00
#
_symmetry.space_group_name_H-M   'P 1'
#
loop_
_entity.id
_entity.type
_entity.pdbx_description
1 polymer ?
#
loop_
_entity_poly.entity_id
_entity_poly.type
_entity_poly.pdbx_seq_one_letter_code
_entity_poly.pdbx_strand_id
1 'polypeptide(L)'
;MLEPGTRISHAAVNLAATVGTLLVWVGESGVRLYSSGQPGGARADRLLYQARLALDDDLRLKVVRKMYEVRFGEPAPARRSVEQLRGIEGARVRGTYKLLAQQYKVNWRARNYDRNQWDAADIPNRCLSTATACLYGITEAAVLAAGYAPAVGFIHTGKPLSFVYDVADLYKFETVVPLAFRIATKSPSEPEREVRVACRDLFRTDKLLGRIIPLIEEVLAAGGISPPEAPPESVPPAIPNPESDGDAGHRSR
;
A
#
# COMPACT_ATOMS: atom_id res chain seq x y z
N MET A 1 5.68 -12.85 7.93
CA MET A 1 5.76 -11.58 8.68
C MET A 1 6.17 -11.88 10.11
N LEU A 2 7.12 -11.13 10.65
CA LEU A 2 7.68 -11.29 11.99
C LEU A 2 7.20 -10.12 12.86
N GLU A 3 6.34 -10.40 13.84
CA GLU A 3 5.70 -9.42 14.73
C GLU A 3 6.52 -9.16 16.01
N PRO A 4 6.18 -8.14 16.83
CA PRO A 4 6.90 -7.86 18.08
C PRO A 4 6.99 -9.08 19.01
N GLY A 5 8.15 -9.24 19.67
CA GLY A 5 8.44 -10.41 20.53
C GLY A 5 9.00 -11.62 19.78
N THR A 6 9.03 -11.59 18.44
CA THR A 6 9.61 -12.66 17.64
C THR A 6 11.14 -12.62 17.67
N ARG A 7 11.76 -13.79 17.87
CA ARG A 7 13.20 -14.02 17.67
C ARG A 7 13.37 -15.01 16.53
N ILE A 8 14.33 -14.76 15.64
CA ILE A 8 14.62 -15.65 14.51
C ILE A 8 16.09 -16.03 14.52
N SER A 9 16.39 -17.32 14.32
CA SER A 9 17.76 -17.81 14.26
C SER A 9 18.39 -17.52 12.89
N HIS A 10 19.72 -17.46 12.84
CA HIS A 10 20.45 -17.35 11.58
C HIS A 10 20.08 -18.49 10.61
N ALA A 11 19.95 -19.73 11.11
CA ALA A 11 19.58 -20.87 10.28
C ALA A 11 18.18 -20.71 9.64
N ALA A 12 17.22 -20.12 10.35
CA ALA A 12 15.90 -19.83 9.80
C ALA A 12 15.96 -18.72 8.73
N VAL A 13 16.77 -17.68 8.95
CA VAL A 13 17.02 -16.63 7.93
C VAL A 13 17.71 -17.23 6.70
N ASN A 14 18.72 -18.08 6.89
CA ASN A 14 19.41 -18.77 5.79
C ASN A 14 18.45 -19.66 5.00
N LEU A 15 17.62 -20.45 5.69
CA LEU A 15 16.61 -21.28 5.03
C LEU A 15 15.63 -20.42 4.24
N ALA A 16 15.06 -19.38 4.85
CA ALA A 16 14.16 -18.43 4.19
C ALA A 16 14.81 -17.82 2.96
N ALA A 17 16.09 -17.46 3.04
CA ALA A 17 16.86 -16.97 1.90
C ALA A 17 17.02 -18.01 0.80
N THR A 18 17.31 -19.25 1.18
CA THR A 18 17.55 -20.32 0.22
C THR A 18 16.28 -20.76 -0.51
N VAL A 19 15.09 -20.56 0.07
CA VAL A 19 13.79 -20.88 -0.55
C VAL A 19 13.03 -19.63 -1.01
N GLY A 20 13.69 -18.48 -1.08
CA GLY A 20 13.10 -17.22 -1.56
C GLY A 20 11.95 -16.67 -0.72
N THR A 21 11.84 -17.04 0.55
CA THR A 21 10.81 -16.52 1.46
C THR A 21 11.18 -15.11 1.92
N LEU A 22 10.30 -14.15 1.65
CA LEU A 22 10.44 -12.78 2.14
C LEU A 22 10.22 -12.72 3.65
N LEU A 23 11.22 -12.19 4.37
CA LEU A 23 11.09 -11.87 5.78
C LEU A 23 10.79 -10.38 5.94
N VAL A 24 9.67 -10.09 6.60
CA VAL A 24 9.19 -8.72 6.82
C VAL A 24 8.98 -8.54 8.31
N TRP A 25 9.74 -7.63 8.92
CA TRP A 25 9.58 -7.25 10.33
C TRP A 25 8.56 -6.14 10.42
N VAL A 26 7.46 -6.43 11.10
CA VAL A 26 6.29 -5.55 11.20
C VAL A 26 5.88 -5.33 12.65
N GLY A 27 5.10 -4.29 12.89
CA GLY A 27 4.28 -4.17 14.11
C GLY A 27 3.16 -5.20 14.13
N GLU A 28 2.39 -5.24 15.22
CA GLU A 28 1.25 -6.17 15.35
C GLU A 28 0.30 -6.05 14.13
N SER A 29 0.07 -7.18 13.46
CA SER A 29 -0.70 -7.34 12.21
C SER A 29 -0.40 -6.31 11.13
N GLY A 30 0.88 -5.94 10.97
CA GLY A 30 1.31 -5.13 9.83
C GLY A 30 1.09 -3.63 10.00
N VAL A 31 0.64 -3.15 11.16
CA VAL A 31 0.36 -1.71 11.39
C VAL A 31 1.58 -0.79 11.22
N ARG A 32 2.77 -1.36 11.09
CA ARG A 32 3.99 -0.64 10.74
C ARG A 32 4.94 -1.60 10.06
N LEU A 33 5.64 -1.15 9.03
CA LEU A 33 6.83 -1.84 8.54
C LEU A 33 8.06 -1.28 9.25
N TYR A 34 8.95 -2.17 9.73
CA TYR A 34 10.23 -1.78 10.32
C TYR A 34 11.40 -2.09 9.39
N SER A 35 11.41 -3.29 8.80
CA SER A 35 12.47 -3.76 7.93
C SER A 35 11.97 -4.90 7.05
N SER A 36 12.63 -5.12 5.93
CA SER A 36 12.46 -6.31 5.11
C SER A 36 13.83 -6.89 4.78
N GLY A 37 13.98 -8.20 4.95
CA GLY A 37 15.15 -8.95 4.50
C GLY A 37 14.82 -9.53 3.13
N GLN A 38 15.62 -9.19 2.11
CA GLN A 38 15.33 -9.53 0.72
C GLN A 38 16.28 -10.61 0.17
N PRO A 39 15.83 -11.85 0.13
CA PRO A 39 16.34 -12.86 -0.78
C PRO A 39 15.39 -13.21 -1.94
N GLY A 40 14.22 -12.56 -2.06
CA GLY A 40 13.24 -12.89 -3.10
C GLY A 40 12.16 -11.83 -3.44
N GLY A 41 12.06 -10.72 -2.72
CA GLY A 41 10.99 -9.71 -2.91
C GLY A 41 11.23 -8.66 -4.00
N ALA A 42 12.32 -8.75 -4.76
CA ALA A 42 12.56 -7.89 -5.91
C ALA A 42 12.82 -8.81 -7.10
N ARG A 43 11.78 -9.07 -7.90
CA ARG A 43 11.99 -9.69 -9.20
C ARG A 43 12.27 -8.57 -10.20
N ALA A 44 13.38 -8.69 -10.94
CA ALA A 44 13.80 -7.64 -11.86
C ALA A 44 12.73 -7.35 -12.92
N ASP A 45 12.03 -8.37 -13.40
CA ASP A 45 10.91 -8.23 -14.34
C ASP A 45 9.77 -7.37 -13.78
N ARG A 46 9.34 -7.58 -12.53
CA ARG A 46 8.29 -6.78 -11.88
C ARG A 46 8.73 -5.34 -11.63
N LEU A 47 9.99 -5.14 -11.24
CA LEU A 47 10.56 -3.80 -11.08
C LEU A 47 10.66 -3.05 -12.40
N LEU A 48 11.15 -3.70 -13.46
CA LEU A 48 11.26 -3.13 -14.80
C LEU A 48 9.87 -2.86 -15.40
N TYR A 49 8.91 -3.76 -15.17
CA TYR A 49 7.51 -3.57 -15.56
C TYR A 49 6.89 -2.34 -14.91
N GLN A 50 6.97 -2.23 -13.58
CA GLN A 50 6.47 -1.07 -12.84
C GLN A 50 7.18 0.23 -13.29
N ALA A 51 8.49 0.18 -13.49
CA ALA A 51 9.26 1.31 -13.97
C ALA A 51 8.84 1.73 -15.38
N ARG A 52 8.63 0.78 -16.31
CA ARG A 52 8.16 1.05 -17.67
C ARG A 52 6.79 1.72 -17.65
N LEU A 53 5.87 1.23 -16.82
CA LEU A 53 4.54 1.82 -16.64
C LEU A 53 4.62 3.25 -16.08
N ALA A 54 5.55 3.52 -15.15
CA ALA A 54 5.66 4.81 -14.49
C ALA A 54 6.40 5.87 -15.33
N LEU A 55 7.35 5.45 -16.19
CA LEU A 55 8.18 6.33 -17.01
C LEU A 55 7.53 6.73 -18.35
N ASP A 56 6.50 6.02 -18.77
CA ASP A 56 5.74 6.32 -19.99
C ASP A 56 4.45 7.06 -19.63
N ASP A 57 4.27 8.28 -20.14
CA ASP A 57 3.14 9.13 -19.75
C ASP A 57 1.78 8.53 -20.12
N ASP A 58 1.69 7.82 -21.25
CA ASP A 58 0.43 7.20 -21.69
C ASP A 58 0.10 5.97 -20.82
N LEU A 59 1.10 5.12 -20.54
CA LEU A 59 0.91 3.96 -19.65
C LEU A 59 0.58 4.41 -18.22
N ARG A 60 1.30 5.41 -17.73
CA ARG A 60 1.07 6.00 -16.40
C ARG A 60 -0.35 6.54 -16.30
N LEU A 61 -0.83 7.25 -17.31
CA LEU A 61 -2.21 7.78 -17.32
C LEU A 61 -3.24 6.65 -17.27
N LYS A 62 -3.04 5.53 -17.97
CA LYS A 62 -3.96 4.37 -17.89
C LYS A 62 -4.01 3.80 -16.47
N VAL A 63 -2.86 3.61 -15.82
CA VAL A 63 -2.78 3.13 -14.43
C VAL A 63 -3.47 4.09 -13.47
N VAL A 64 -3.22 5.40 -13.58
CA VAL A 64 -3.89 6.44 -12.76
C VAL A 64 -5.41 6.41 -12.95
N ARG A 65 -5.89 6.24 -14.18
CA ARG A 65 -7.34 6.14 -14.47
C ARG A 65 -7.94 4.89 -13.85
N LYS A 66 -7.23 3.76 -13.86
CA LYS A 66 -7.67 2.54 -13.18
C LYS A 66 -7.72 2.71 -11.66
N MET A 67 -6.71 3.35 -11.07
CA MET A 67 -6.71 3.69 -9.64
C MET A 67 -7.93 4.56 -9.27
N TYR A 68 -8.24 5.57 -10.11
CA TYR A 68 -9.42 6.41 -9.92
C TYR A 68 -10.72 5.58 -9.98
N GLU A 69 -10.85 4.70 -10.98
CA GLU A 69 -12.02 3.83 -11.15
C GLU A 69 -12.24 2.93 -9.94
N VAL A 70 -11.18 2.25 -9.47
CA VAL A 70 -11.22 1.40 -8.28
C VAL A 70 -11.65 2.22 -7.06
N ARG A 71 -11.07 3.41 -6.88
CA ARG A 71 -11.32 4.25 -5.69
C ARG A 71 -12.76 4.75 -5.61
N PHE A 72 -13.38 5.07 -6.75
CA PHE A 72 -14.69 5.73 -6.79
C PHE A 72 -15.81 4.84 -7.32
N GLY A 73 -15.51 3.64 -7.84
CA GLY A 73 -16.48 2.74 -8.46
C GLY A 73 -17.05 3.26 -9.78
N GLU A 74 -16.41 4.25 -10.40
CA GLU A 74 -16.86 4.81 -11.68
C GLU A 74 -15.69 5.27 -12.55
N PRO A 75 -15.83 5.25 -13.90
CA PRO A 75 -14.76 5.64 -14.80
C PRO A 75 -14.27 7.07 -14.57
N ALA A 76 -12.96 7.26 -14.64
CA ALA A 76 -12.37 8.60 -14.66
C ALA A 76 -12.91 9.42 -15.85
N PRO A 77 -13.20 10.72 -15.69
CA PRO A 77 -13.65 11.56 -16.80
C PRO A 77 -12.70 11.50 -18.01
N ALA A 78 -13.24 11.41 -19.22
CA ALA A 78 -12.47 11.41 -20.45
C ALA A 78 -11.73 12.75 -20.64
N ARG A 79 -10.59 12.71 -21.34
CA ARG A 79 -9.80 13.91 -21.72
C ARG A 79 -9.36 14.78 -20.54
N ARG A 80 -8.99 14.16 -19.42
CA ARG A 80 -8.42 14.84 -18.25
C ARG A 80 -6.99 14.38 -18.00
N SER A 81 -6.10 15.34 -17.72
CA SER A 81 -4.75 15.05 -17.26
C SER A 81 -4.74 14.49 -15.83
N VAL A 82 -3.63 13.90 -15.40
CA VAL A 82 -3.44 13.40 -14.02
C VAL A 82 -3.69 14.53 -13.00
N GLU A 83 -3.21 15.74 -13.25
CA GLU A 83 -3.41 16.88 -12.37
C GLU A 83 -4.89 17.25 -12.21
N GLN A 84 -5.63 17.25 -13.32
CA GLN A 84 -7.07 17.53 -13.29
C GLN A 84 -7.85 16.44 -12.53
N LEU A 85 -7.46 15.17 -12.69
CA LEU A 85 -8.05 14.06 -11.93
C LEU A 85 -7.81 14.22 -10.43
N ARG A 86 -6.59 14.62 -10.02
CA ARG A 86 -6.26 14.92 -8.61
C ARG A 86 -7.10 16.05 -8.03
N GLY A 87 -7.41 17.08 -8.82
CA GLY A 87 -8.28 18.18 -8.40
C GLY A 87 -9.71 17.70 -8.07
N ILE A 88 -10.27 16.85 -8.93
CA ILE A 88 -11.60 16.25 -8.74
C ILE A 88 -11.61 15.32 -7.53
N GLU A 89 -10.60 14.46 -7.42
CA GLU A 89 -10.40 13.57 -6.28
C GLU A 89 -10.31 14.33 -4.95
N GLY A 90 -9.53 15.42 -4.91
CA GLY A 90 -9.39 16.24 -3.71
C GLY A 90 -10.71 16.85 -3.23
N ALA A 91 -11.59 17.27 -4.15
CA ALA A 91 -12.92 17.76 -3.82
C ALA A 91 -13.81 16.65 -3.24
N ARG A 92 -13.79 15.46 -3.87
CA ARG A 92 -14.54 14.29 -3.40
C ARG A 92 -14.10 13.82 -2.03
N VAL A 93 -12.79 13.69 -1.82
CA VAL A 93 -12.17 13.33 -0.53
C VAL A 93 -12.62 14.26 0.59
N ARG A 94 -12.64 15.58 0.35
CA ARG A 94 -13.15 16.55 1.35
C ARG A 94 -14.64 16.34 1.63
N GLY A 95 -15.44 16.04 0.61
CA GLY A 95 -16.86 15.70 0.74
C GLY A 95 -17.07 14.44 1.58
N THR A 96 -16.32 13.37 1.30
CA THR A 96 -16.40 12.10 2.03
C THR A 96 -16.04 12.27 3.50
N TYR A 97 -15.01 13.06 3.83
CA TYR A 97 -14.70 13.38 5.23
C TYR A 97 -15.86 14.08 5.94
N LYS A 98 -16.50 15.06 5.30
CA LYS A 98 -17.67 15.76 5.88
C LYS A 98 -18.84 14.81 6.10
N LEU A 99 -19.12 13.93 5.13
CA LEU A 99 -20.18 12.93 5.22
C LEU A 99 -19.93 11.97 6.38
N LEU A 100 -18.73 11.39 6.47
CA LEU A 100 -18.36 10.47 7.55
C LEU A 100 -18.36 11.17 8.91
N ALA A 101 -17.89 12.43 8.98
CA ALA A 101 -17.97 13.22 10.20
C ALA A 101 -19.41 13.39 10.69
N GLN A 102 -20.34 13.70 9.80
CA GLN A 102 -21.77 13.80 10.12
C GLN A 102 -22.35 12.45 10.55
N GLN A 103 -22.07 11.38 9.79
CA GLN A 103 -22.56 10.03 10.08
C GLN A 103 -22.12 9.53 11.47
N TYR A 104 -20.85 9.75 11.81
CA TYR A 104 -20.29 9.36 13.11
C TYR A 104 -20.48 10.42 14.19
N LYS A 105 -21.07 11.59 13.89
CA LYS A 105 -21.26 12.71 14.83
C LYS A 105 -19.94 13.20 15.45
N VAL A 106 -18.89 13.29 14.63
CA VAL A 106 -17.58 13.80 15.01
C VAL A 106 -17.47 15.27 14.60
N ASN A 107 -16.99 16.12 15.52
CA ASN A 107 -16.68 17.52 15.18
C ASN A 107 -15.48 17.58 14.25
N TRP A 108 -15.72 17.86 12.96
CA TRP A 108 -14.70 17.87 11.92
C TRP A 108 -14.60 19.24 11.25
N ARG A 109 -13.43 19.87 11.37
CA ARG A 109 -13.13 21.14 10.69
C ARG A 109 -12.45 20.89 9.35
N ALA A 110 -11.29 20.25 9.40
CA ALA A 110 -10.48 19.90 8.25
C ALA A 110 -9.48 18.81 8.62
N ARG A 111 -8.87 18.20 7.59
CA ARG A 111 -7.69 17.37 7.79
C ARG A 111 -6.53 18.30 8.15
N ASN A 112 -6.00 18.16 9.36
CA ASN A 112 -4.84 18.91 9.82
C ASN A 112 -3.86 17.94 10.51
N TYR A 113 -2.60 18.01 10.14
CA TYR A 113 -1.53 17.32 10.84
C TYR A 113 -0.26 18.16 10.72
N ASP A 114 0.24 18.64 11.86
CA ASP A 114 1.58 19.20 11.95
C ASP A 114 2.53 18.08 12.39
N ARG A 115 3.56 17.83 11.59
CA ARG A 115 4.58 16.82 11.89
C ARG A 115 5.42 17.19 13.11
N ASN A 116 5.52 18.48 13.42
CA ASN A 116 6.31 19.01 14.51
C ASN A 116 5.48 19.19 15.80
N GLN A 117 4.15 19.14 15.69
CA GLN A 117 3.23 19.33 16.82
C GLN A 117 2.10 18.29 16.78
N TRP A 118 2.44 17.03 17.09
CA TRP A 118 1.48 15.93 17.07
C TRP A 118 0.30 16.14 18.04
N ASP A 119 0.58 16.56 19.27
CA ASP A 119 -0.43 16.71 20.33
C ASP A 119 -1.33 17.94 20.14
N ALA A 120 -0.97 18.85 19.22
CA ALA A 120 -1.82 19.98 18.85
C ALA A 120 -2.98 19.57 17.92
N ALA A 121 -2.94 18.37 17.35
CA ALA A 121 -4.02 17.86 16.51
C ALA A 121 -5.21 17.37 17.36
N ASP A 122 -6.42 17.65 16.89
CA ASP A 122 -7.64 17.13 17.52
C ASP A 122 -7.71 15.59 17.47
N ILE A 123 -8.51 15.00 18.36
CA ILE A 123 -8.66 13.54 18.50
C ILE A 123 -9.01 12.88 17.14
N PRO A 124 -9.95 13.40 16.33
CA PRO A 124 -10.22 12.84 15.00
C PRO A 124 -9.00 12.80 14.08
N ASN A 125 -8.21 13.88 14.04
CA ASN A 125 -7.01 13.93 13.21
C ASN A 125 -5.91 12.99 13.71
N ARG A 126 -5.74 12.85 15.04
CA ARG A 126 -4.81 11.87 15.64
C ARG A 126 -5.22 10.44 15.32
N CYS A 127 -6.51 10.12 15.45
CA CYS A 127 -7.06 8.82 15.09
C CYS A 127 -6.83 8.53 13.59
N LEU A 128 -7.15 9.48 12.71
CA LEU A 128 -6.95 9.31 11.27
C LEU A 128 -5.50 9.14 10.87
N SER A 129 -4.59 9.93 11.46
CA SER A 129 -3.16 9.82 11.20
C SER A 129 -2.64 8.45 11.63
N THR A 130 -3.07 7.96 12.79
CA THR A 130 -2.69 6.63 13.29
C THR A 130 -3.24 5.53 12.40
N ALA A 131 -4.52 5.59 12.02
CA ALA A 131 -5.16 4.57 11.20
C ALA A 131 -4.56 4.53 9.79
N THR A 132 -4.24 5.70 9.23
CA THR A 132 -3.57 5.82 7.93
C THR A 132 -2.14 5.27 8.00
N ALA A 133 -1.39 5.52 9.08
CA ALA A 133 -0.08 4.94 9.26
C ALA A 133 -0.14 3.40 9.35
N CYS A 134 -1.17 2.86 10.01
CA CYS A 134 -1.43 1.42 10.05
C CYS A 134 -1.64 0.84 8.65
N LEU A 135 -2.45 1.53 7.83
CA LEU A 135 -2.72 1.12 6.45
C LEU A 135 -1.45 1.17 5.60
N TYR A 136 -0.62 2.21 5.75
CA TYR A 136 0.65 2.29 5.03
C TYR A 136 1.59 1.12 5.36
N GLY A 137 1.66 0.69 6.63
CA GLY A 137 2.48 -0.46 7.03
C GLY A 137 2.10 -1.76 6.31
N ILE A 138 0.80 -2.10 6.27
CA ILE A 138 0.34 -3.33 5.63
C ILE A 138 0.40 -3.24 4.10
N THR A 139 0.16 -2.05 3.53
CA THR A 139 0.31 -1.81 2.10
C THR A 139 1.77 -1.92 1.66
N GLU A 140 2.72 -1.39 2.43
CA GLU A 140 4.14 -1.51 2.12
C GLU A 140 4.60 -2.97 2.16
N ALA A 141 4.15 -3.74 3.16
CA ALA A 141 4.39 -5.17 3.23
C ALA A 141 3.82 -5.91 2.00
N ALA A 142 2.62 -5.54 1.54
CA ALA A 142 2.00 -6.12 0.35
C ALA A 142 2.76 -5.78 -0.94
N VAL A 143 3.19 -4.52 -1.11
CA VAL A 143 3.99 -4.07 -2.26
C VAL A 143 5.29 -4.86 -2.36
N LEU A 144 6.00 -5.01 -1.24
CA LEU A 144 7.25 -5.79 -1.18
C LEU A 144 7.00 -7.28 -1.42
N ALA A 145 5.93 -7.85 -0.85
CA ALA A 145 5.56 -9.24 -1.10
C ALA A 145 5.19 -9.50 -2.56
N ALA A 146 4.59 -8.51 -3.22
CA ALA A 146 4.26 -8.52 -4.63
C ALA A 146 5.46 -8.21 -5.54
N GLY A 147 6.69 -8.09 -5.05
CA GLY A 147 7.84 -7.92 -5.94
C GLY A 147 8.03 -6.50 -6.51
N TYR A 148 7.26 -5.51 -6.03
CA TYR A 148 7.24 -4.14 -6.56
C TYR A 148 8.00 -3.16 -5.65
N ALA A 149 8.37 -2.01 -6.19
CA ALA A 149 9.09 -0.96 -5.48
C ALA A 149 8.12 0.02 -4.79
N PRO A 150 8.22 0.21 -3.46
CA PRO A 150 7.45 1.24 -2.74
C PRO A 150 7.65 2.67 -3.25
N ALA A 151 8.81 2.97 -3.83
CA ALA A 151 9.18 4.32 -4.26
C ALA A 151 8.64 4.73 -5.64
N VAL A 152 8.23 3.77 -6.48
CA VAL A 152 7.82 4.03 -7.87
C VAL A 152 6.29 4.18 -7.95
N GLY A 153 5.79 5.37 -7.64
CA GLY A 153 4.36 5.70 -7.71
C GLY A 153 3.91 6.31 -9.03
N PHE A 154 2.61 6.39 -9.20
CA PHE A 154 1.88 6.89 -10.37
C PHE A 154 1.18 8.21 -10.09
N ILE A 155 0.50 8.34 -8.95
CA ILE A 155 -0.16 9.58 -8.50
C ILE A 155 0.80 10.37 -7.61
N HIS A 156 1.35 9.73 -6.58
CA HIS A 156 2.37 10.30 -5.72
C HIS A 156 3.76 10.02 -6.28
N THR A 157 4.61 11.04 -6.41
CA THR A 157 5.99 10.90 -6.91
C THR A 157 7.00 11.61 -6.00
N GLY A 158 8.27 11.19 -6.06
CA GLY A 158 9.37 11.82 -5.33
C GLY A 158 9.46 11.52 -3.84
N LYS A 159 8.65 10.59 -3.31
CA LYS A 159 8.74 10.10 -1.93
C LYS A 159 9.15 8.62 -1.90
N PRO A 160 9.89 8.17 -0.86
CA PRO A 160 10.29 6.76 -0.74
C PRO A 160 9.12 5.76 -0.69
N LEU A 161 7.92 6.21 -0.32
CA LEU A 161 6.71 5.39 -0.17
C LEU A 161 5.60 5.82 -1.15
N SER A 162 5.97 6.44 -2.26
CA SER A 162 5.06 6.95 -3.28
C SER A 162 3.98 5.94 -3.71
N PHE A 163 4.38 4.72 -4.07
CA PHE A 163 3.44 3.68 -4.50
C PHE A 163 2.59 3.14 -3.36
N VAL A 164 3.15 3.11 -2.14
CA VAL A 164 2.39 2.74 -0.93
C VAL A 164 1.23 3.70 -0.71
N TYR A 165 1.45 5.01 -0.92
CA TYR A 165 0.38 6.00 -0.81
C TYR A 165 -0.69 5.82 -1.87
N ASP A 166 -0.30 5.54 -3.12
CA ASP A 166 -1.24 5.28 -4.21
C ASP A 166 -2.17 4.11 -3.90
N VAL A 167 -1.60 2.97 -3.49
CA VAL A 167 -2.36 1.75 -3.21
C VAL A 167 -3.20 1.88 -1.93
N ALA A 168 -2.64 2.46 -0.87
CA ALA A 168 -3.36 2.64 0.39
C ALA A 168 -4.59 3.54 0.22
N ASP A 169 -4.51 4.56 -0.63
CA ASP A 169 -5.61 5.49 -0.84
C ASP A 169 -6.84 4.85 -1.50
N LEU A 170 -6.68 3.69 -2.16
CA LEU A 170 -7.77 2.87 -2.72
C LEU A 170 -8.65 2.25 -1.62
N TYR A 171 -8.07 1.83 -0.50
CA TYR A 171 -8.78 1.20 0.62
C TYR A 171 -9.15 2.16 1.75
N LYS A 172 -8.53 3.34 1.78
CA LYS A 172 -8.55 4.26 2.93
C LYS A 172 -9.94 4.62 3.42
N PHE A 173 -10.85 4.94 2.50
CA PHE A 173 -12.22 5.36 2.83
C PHE A 173 -13.19 4.19 3.03
N GLU A 174 -12.86 3.01 2.50
CA GLU A 174 -13.59 1.77 2.75
C GLU A 174 -13.30 1.24 4.16
N THR A 175 -12.06 1.38 4.63
CA THR A 175 -11.56 0.69 5.83
C THR A 175 -11.24 1.64 6.99
N VAL A 176 -10.06 2.25 6.98
CA VAL A 176 -9.45 2.88 8.17
C VAL A 176 -10.03 4.23 8.52
N VAL A 177 -10.60 4.98 7.57
CA VAL A 177 -11.23 6.28 7.85
C VAL A 177 -12.52 6.10 8.67
N PRO A 178 -13.52 5.29 8.25
CA PRO A 178 -14.69 5.02 9.08
C PRO A 178 -14.33 4.50 10.48
N LEU A 179 -13.31 3.65 10.57
CA LEU A 179 -12.81 3.13 11.85
C LEU A 179 -12.28 4.25 12.76
N ALA A 180 -11.43 5.12 12.22
CA ALA A 180 -10.84 6.24 12.97
C ALA A 180 -11.91 7.20 13.49
N PHE A 181 -12.92 7.53 12.66
CA PHE A 181 -14.04 8.36 13.07
C PHE A 181 -14.84 7.70 14.19
N ARG A 182 -15.16 6.40 14.07
CA ARG A 182 -15.87 5.63 15.10
C ARG A 182 -15.13 5.58 16.43
N ILE A 183 -13.80 5.54 16.42
CA ILE A 183 -13.01 5.54 17.67
C ILE A 183 -12.96 6.95 18.25
N ALA A 184 -12.84 7.98 17.40
CA ALA A 184 -12.82 9.37 17.85
C ALA A 184 -14.10 9.78 18.59
N THR A 185 -15.27 9.20 18.29
CA THR A 185 -16.52 9.48 19.03
C THR A 185 -16.47 9.07 20.49
N LYS A 186 -15.65 8.08 20.84
CA LYS A 186 -15.50 7.58 22.21
C LYS A 186 -14.66 8.52 23.08
N SER A 187 -13.96 9.49 22.47
CA SER A 187 -13.01 10.37 23.14
C SER A 187 -12.05 9.61 24.07
N PRO A 188 -11.34 8.58 23.55
CA PRO A 188 -10.51 7.71 24.37
C PRO A 188 -9.33 8.48 24.96
N SER A 189 -8.84 8.03 26.12
CA SER A 189 -7.63 8.59 26.75
C SER A 189 -6.37 8.29 25.93
N GLU A 190 -6.34 7.14 25.24
CA GLU A 190 -5.22 6.70 24.40
C GLU A 190 -5.68 6.41 22.95
N PRO A 191 -6.06 7.45 22.17
CA PRO A 191 -6.66 7.27 20.84
C PRO A 191 -5.77 6.48 19.88
N GLU A 192 -4.46 6.69 19.91
CA GLU A 192 -3.56 6.00 19.00
C GLU A 192 -3.44 4.51 19.32
N ARG A 193 -3.49 4.13 20.61
CA ARG A 193 -3.44 2.73 21.02
C ARG A 193 -4.71 2.01 20.57
N GLU A 194 -5.87 2.60 20.84
CA GLU A 194 -7.16 2.01 20.42
C GLU A 194 -7.25 1.86 18.91
N VAL A 195 -6.81 2.88 18.15
CA VAL A 195 -6.80 2.82 16.69
C VAL A 195 -5.88 1.73 16.16
N ARG A 196 -4.66 1.58 16.70
CA ARG A 196 -3.74 0.52 16.26
C ARG A 196 -4.33 -0.88 16.48
N VAL A 197 -4.89 -1.11 17.67
CA VAL A 197 -5.54 -2.39 18.01
C VAL A 197 -6.72 -2.66 17.08
N ALA A 198 -7.55 -1.65 16.83
CA ALA A 198 -8.71 -1.81 15.96
C ALA A 198 -8.34 -2.00 14.48
N CYS A 199 -7.29 -1.32 13.98
CA CYS A 199 -6.75 -1.54 12.64
C CYS A 199 -6.20 -2.96 12.50
N ARG A 200 -5.47 -3.45 13.50
CA ARG A 200 -4.95 -4.83 13.56
C ARG A 200 -6.08 -5.85 13.41
N ASP A 201 -7.15 -5.70 14.18
CA ASP A 201 -8.30 -6.60 14.15
C ASP A 201 -9.09 -6.49 12.83
N LEU A 202 -9.23 -5.27 12.29
CA LEU A 202 -9.84 -5.01 10.99
C LEU A 202 -9.06 -5.70 9.86
N PHE A 203 -7.75 -5.52 9.78
CA PHE A 203 -6.92 -6.08 8.70
C PHE A 203 -6.95 -7.60 8.69
N ARG A 204 -7.02 -8.23 9.88
CA ARG A 204 -7.16 -9.68 10.00
C ARG A 204 -8.54 -10.15 9.54
N THR A 205 -9.60 -9.51 10.03
CA THR A 205 -10.99 -9.91 9.74
C THR A 205 -11.33 -9.72 8.26
N ASP A 206 -10.91 -8.60 7.69
CA ASP A 206 -11.12 -8.25 6.28
C ASP A 206 -10.14 -8.96 5.32
N LYS A 207 -9.14 -9.66 5.88
CA LYS A 207 -8.05 -10.30 5.12
C LYS A 207 -7.38 -9.31 4.14
N LEU A 208 -7.20 -8.07 4.57
CA LEU A 208 -6.85 -6.94 3.70
C LEU A 208 -5.56 -7.19 2.89
N LEU A 209 -4.55 -7.83 3.49
CA LEU A 209 -3.31 -8.19 2.78
C LEU A 209 -3.58 -9.06 1.54
N GLY A 210 -4.48 -10.03 1.65
CA GLY A 210 -4.85 -10.93 0.55
C GLY A 210 -5.68 -10.24 -0.54
N ARG A 211 -6.24 -9.06 -0.25
CA ARG A 211 -6.95 -8.20 -1.22
C ARG A 211 -6.01 -7.24 -1.94
N ILE A 212 -5.02 -6.69 -1.22
CA ILE A 212 -4.10 -5.67 -1.76
C ILE A 212 -3.26 -6.23 -2.91
N ILE A 213 -2.70 -7.44 -2.79
CA ILE A 213 -1.80 -8.00 -3.81
C ILE A 213 -2.53 -8.17 -5.16
N PRO A 214 -3.70 -8.86 -5.24
CA PRO A 214 -4.46 -8.94 -6.49
C PRO A 214 -4.82 -7.56 -7.06
N LEU A 215 -5.15 -6.60 -6.21
CA LEU A 215 -5.48 -5.25 -6.67
C LEU A 215 -4.29 -4.53 -7.29
N ILE A 216 -3.08 -4.70 -6.72
CA ILE A 216 -1.85 -4.14 -7.30
C ILE A 216 -1.67 -4.67 -8.73
N GLU A 217 -1.84 -5.99 -8.93
CA GLU A 217 -1.72 -6.59 -10.28
C GLU A 217 -2.80 -6.05 -11.23
N GLU A 218 -4.06 -5.96 -10.78
CA GLU A 218 -5.15 -5.41 -11.58
C GLU A 218 -4.87 -3.96 -12.03
N VAL A 219 -4.38 -3.13 -11.10
CA VAL A 219 -4.08 -1.72 -11.35
C VAL A 219 -2.93 -1.56 -12.35
N LEU A 220 -1.87 -2.35 -12.21
CA LEU A 220 -0.71 -2.28 -13.11
C LEU A 220 -1.03 -2.87 -14.49
N ALA A 221 -1.82 -3.94 -14.55
CA ALA A 221 -2.28 -4.56 -15.80
C ALA A 221 -3.05 -3.60 -16.70
N ALA A 222 -3.70 -2.57 -16.14
CA ALA A 222 -4.38 -1.53 -16.92
C ALA A 222 -3.45 -0.73 -17.84
N GLY A 223 -2.13 -0.79 -17.65
CA GLY A 223 -1.16 -0.27 -18.61
C GLY A 223 -1.29 -0.91 -20.00
N GLY A 224 -1.78 -2.15 -20.07
CA GLY A 224 -2.03 -2.87 -21.31
C GLY A 224 -0.75 -3.32 -22.02
N ILE A 225 0.32 -3.56 -21.25
CA ILE A 225 1.57 -4.14 -21.75
C ILE A 225 1.88 -5.40 -20.95
N SER A 226 2.57 -6.34 -21.57
CA SER A 226 3.19 -7.47 -20.88
C SER A 226 4.44 -7.01 -20.13
N PRO A 227 4.90 -7.76 -19.11
CA PRO A 227 6.22 -7.57 -18.54
C PRO A 227 7.30 -7.53 -19.63
N PRO A 228 8.29 -6.62 -19.53
CA PRO A 228 9.32 -6.48 -20.56
C PRO A 228 10.14 -7.77 -20.68
N GLU A 229 10.36 -8.21 -21.91
CA GLU A 229 11.28 -9.30 -22.22
C GLU A 229 12.73 -8.86 -22.01
N ALA A 230 13.62 -9.82 -21.75
CA ALA A 230 15.05 -9.54 -21.69
C ALA A 230 15.56 -9.12 -23.09
N PRO A 231 16.43 -8.10 -23.19
CA PRO A 231 17.06 -7.74 -24.45
C PRO A 231 17.72 -8.94 -25.15
N PRO A 232 17.72 -9.05 -26.50
CA PRO A 232 18.27 -10.19 -27.22
C PRO A 232 19.74 -10.51 -26.91
N GLU A 233 20.51 -9.48 -26.59
CA GLU A 233 21.93 -9.55 -26.22
C GLU A 233 22.15 -9.94 -24.74
N SER A 234 21.07 -10.12 -23.97
CA SER A 234 21.17 -10.46 -22.55
C SER A 234 21.75 -11.86 -22.38
N VAL A 235 22.75 -11.95 -21.51
CA VAL A 235 23.30 -13.24 -21.12
C VAL A 235 22.32 -13.89 -20.14
N PRO A 236 21.78 -15.09 -20.45
CA PRO A 236 20.92 -15.79 -19.51
C PRO A 236 21.70 -16.15 -18.24
N PRO A 237 21.03 -16.38 -17.11
CA PRO A 237 21.68 -16.89 -15.92
C PRO A 237 22.53 -18.13 -16.26
N ALA A 238 23.80 -18.16 -15.82
CA ALA A 238 24.70 -19.27 -16.07
C ALA A 238 24.15 -20.61 -15.54
N ILE A 239 23.32 -20.54 -14.50
CA ILE A 239 22.51 -21.65 -13.99
C ILE A 239 21.05 -21.22 -14.17
N PRO A 240 20.25 -21.93 -14.99
CA PRO A 240 18.84 -21.63 -15.17
C PRO A 240 18.09 -21.65 -13.84
N ASN A 241 17.09 -20.78 -13.71
CA ASN A 241 16.18 -20.90 -12.58
C ASN A 241 15.36 -22.19 -12.73
N PRO A 242 15.16 -22.94 -11.65
CA PRO A 242 14.32 -24.14 -11.63
C PRO A 242 12.84 -23.82 -11.84
N GLU A 243 12.09 -24.80 -12.35
CA GLU A 243 10.62 -24.68 -12.50
C GLU A 243 9.95 -24.54 -11.14
N SER A 244 9.02 -23.58 -11.00
CA SER A 244 8.32 -23.28 -9.73
C SER A 244 6.88 -23.74 -9.78
N ASP A 245 6.49 -24.61 -8.85
CA ASP A 245 5.09 -25.01 -8.62
C ASP A 245 4.35 -24.03 -7.68
N GLY A 246 5.04 -22.99 -7.17
CA GLY A 246 4.49 -22.02 -6.21
C GLY A 246 3.98 -20.73 -6.85
N ASP A 247 3.32 -19.89 -6.04
CA ASP A 247 2.85 -18.56 -6.45
C ASP A 247 3.99 -17.69 -7.01
N ALA A 248 3.66 -16.62 -7.75
CA ALA A 248 4.63 -15.76 -8.46
C ALA A 248 5.77 -15.14 -7.59
N GLY A 249 5.70 -15.21 -6.26
CA GLY A 249 6.76 -14.83 -5.32
C GLY A 249 7.65 -15.98 -4.82
N HIS A 250 7.35 -17.23 -5.18
CA HIS A 250 8.06 -18.43 -4.73
C HIS A 250 9.25 -18.75 -5.63
N ARG A 251 10.46 -18.82 -5.06
CA ARG A 251 11.65 -19.35 -5.77
C ARG A 251 11.74 -20.86 -5.54
N SER A 252 11.52 -21.61 -6.59
CA SER A 252 11.90 -23.02 -6.70
C SER A 252 13.41 -23.21 -6.63
N ARG A 253 13.83 -24.46 -6.38
CA ARG A 253 15.21 -24.94 -6.43
C ARG A 253 15.42 -25.90 -7.59
#